data_AF-A0A944FLV2-F1
#
_entry.id   AF-A0A944FLV2-F1
#
_cell.length_a   1.000
_cell.length_b   1.000
_cell.length_c   1.000
_cell.angle_alpha   90.00
_cell.angle_beta   90.00
_cell.angle_gamma   90.00
#
_symmetry.space_group_name_H-M   'P 1'
#
loop_
_entity.id
_entity.type
_entity.pdbx_description
1 polymer ?
#
loop_
_entity_poly.entity_id
_entity_poly.type
_entity_poly.pdbx_seq_one_letter_code
_entity_poly.pdbx_strand_id
1 'polypeptide(L)'
;KDISLIGAGFCQDARSWIWMPRYVEFYVASEDKEFRKVGRIDSSTDPEDYEVQTHDISLSLSNSDGSAIRYIKVFAKNFGTIPEWHPGHGGEGFIFIDEIWVK
;
A
#
# COMPACT_ATOMS: atom_id res chain seq x y z
N LYS A 1 -1.07 -12.11 -20.89
CA LYS A 1 -1.66 -10.77 -20.67
C LYS A 1 -0.54 -9.95 -20.09
N ASP A 2 -0.21 -8.83 -20.71
CA ASP A 2 0.83 -7.94 -20.21
C ASP A 2 0.21 -7.12 -19.09
N ILE A 3 0.82 -7.16 -17.90
CA ILE A 3 0.41 -6.35 -16.75
C ILE A 3 1.26 -5.10 -16.77
N SER A 4 0.61 -3.95 -16.85
CA SER A 4 1.23 -2.63 -17.00
C SER A 4 1.07 -1.76 -15.76
N LEU A 5 0.05 -2.03 -14.94
CA LEU A 5 -0.24 -1.23 -13.75
C LEU A 5 -0.81 -2.12 -12.65
N ILE A 6 -0.35 -1.88 -11.43
CA ILE A 6 -0.86 -2.54 -10.22
C ILE A 6 -1.17 -1.46 -9.19
N GLY A 7 -2.21 -1.66 -8.41
CA GLY A 7 -2.59 -0.70 -7.38
C GLY A 7 -3.48 -1.29 -6.30
N ALA A 8 -3.63 -0.52 -5.24
CA ALA A 8 -4.53 -0.81 -4.14
C ALA A 8 -5.10 0.50 -3.58
N GLY A 9 -6.38 0.49 -3.23
CA GLY A 9 -7.04 1.61 -2.56
C GLY A 9 -6.92 1.51 -1.04
N PHE A 10 -6.66 2.64 -0.40
CA PHE A 10 -6.52 2.76 1.05
C PHE A 10 -7.35 3.91 1.58
N CYS A 11 -7.72 3.85 2.85
CA CYS A 11 -8.39 4.95 3.53
C CYS A 11 -7.64 5.42 4.78
N GLN A 12 -7.86 6.68 5.14
CA GLN A 12 -7.46 7.26 6.41
C GLN A 12 -8.68 7.87 7.09
N ASP A 13 -8.87 7.46 8.35
CA ASP A 13 -9.72 8.08 9.35
C ASP A 13 -8.94 8.02 10.67
N ALA A 14 -8.11 9.03 10.90
CA ALA A 14 -7.21 9.08 12.05
C ALA A 14 -7.98 8.98 13.39
N ARG A 15 -9.20 9.56 13.47
CA ARG A 15 -10.04 9.48 14.68
C ARG A 15 -10.39 8.03 15.03
N SER A 16 -10.56 7.19 14.02
CA SER A 16 -10.85 5.76 14.13
C SER A 16 -9.59 4.87 14.12
N TRP A 17 -8.42 5.49 14.21
CA TRP A 17 -7.10 4.85 14.23
C TRP A 17 -6.73 4.16 12.91
N ILE A 18 -7.36 4.55 11.81
CA ILE A 18 -7.11 4.01 10.48
C ILE A 18 -6.21 5.00 9.75
N TRP A 19 -4.98 4.59 9.42
CA TRP A 19 -4.03 5.43 8.70
C TRP A 19 -3.70 4.86 7.34
N MET A 20 -3.31 5.75 6.43
CA MET A 20 -2.59 5.34 5.23
C MET A 20 -1.36 4.50 5.63
N PRO A 21 -1.01 3.48 4.83
CA PRO A 21 0.26 2.77 5.05
C PRO A 21 1.42 3.76 4.96
N ARG A 22 2.50 3.58 5.72
CA ARG A 22 3.70 4.43 5.59
C ARG A 22 4.26 4.40 4.17
N TYR A 23 4.25 3.21 3.59
CA TYR A 23 4.60 2.95 2.21
C TYR A 23 3.97 1.64 1.75
N VAL A 24 3.83 1.49 0.45
CA VAL A 24 3.44 0.24 -0.21
C VAL A 24 4.58 -0.21 -1.10
N GLU A 25 4.97 -1.47 -0.95
CA GLU A 25 5.94 -2.12 -1.81
C GLU A 25 5.24 -3.16 -2.67
N PHE A 26 5.61 -3.18 -3.94
CA PHE A 26 5.08 -4.12 -4.91
C PHE A 26 6.16 -5.11 -5.33
N TYR A 27 5.77 -6.37 -5.43
CA TYR A 27 6.62 -7.47 -5.83
C TYR A 27 5.90 -8.31 -6.87
N VAL A 28 6.68 -8.89 -7.78
CA VAL A 28 6.19 -9.82 -8.79
C VAL A 28 7.02 -11.09 -8.78
N ALA A 29 6.43 -12.21 -9.20
CA ALA A 29 7.12 -13.48 -9.37
C ALA A 29 6.56 -14.25 -10.56
N SER A 30 7.38 -15.14 -11.11
CA SER A 30 6.99 -16.12 -12.13
C SER A 30 6.51 -17.42 -11.47
N GLU A 31 6.42 -18.53 -12.22
CA GLU A 31 6.02 -19.83 -11.69
C GLU A 31 6.92 -20.35 -10.56
N ASP A 32 8.18 -19.90 -10.49
CA ASP A 32 9.15 -20.22 -9.43
C ASP A 32 8.80 -19.62 -8.06
N LYS A 33 7.89 -18.63 -8.00
CA LYS A 33 7.53 -17.85 -6.80
C LYS A 33 8.71 -17.10 -6.17
N GLU A 34 9.77 -16.83 -6.93
CA GLU A 34 10.84 -15.95 -6.51
C GLU A 34 10.38 -14.49 -6.65
N PHE A 35 9.99 -13.88 -5.52
CA PHE A 35 9.49 -12.52 -5.50
C PHE A 35 10.62 -11.50 -5.60
N ARG A 36 10.58 -10.68 -6.65
CA ARG A 36 11.44 -9.52 -6.81
C ARG A 36 10.64 -8.24 -6.61
N LYS A 37 11.25 -7.26 -5.95
CA LYS A 37 10.65 -5.93 -5.76
C LYS A 37 10.65 -5.16 -7.07
N VAL A 38 9.50 -4.62 -7.46
CA VAL A 38 9.35 -3.77 -8.65
C VAL A 38 9.25 -2.30 -8.30
N GLY A 39 8.86 -1.97 -7.06
CA GLY A 39 8.85 -0.57 -6.61
C GLY A 39 8.36 -0.40 -5.19
N ARG A 40 8.47 0.84 -4.71
CA ARG A 40 7.92 1.32 -3.45
C ARG A 40 7.31 2.70 -3.70
N ILE A 41 6.12 2.92 -3.16
CA ILE A 41 5.46 4.22 -3.14
C ILE A 41 5.25 4.59 -1.67
N ASP A 42 5.81 5.71 -1.26
CA ASP A 42 5.59 6.30 0.06
C ASP A 42 4.28 7.09 0.06
N SER A 43 3.49 6.96 1.12
CA SER A 43 2.25 7.74 1.24
C SER A 43 2.58 9.18 1.57
N SER A 44 1.91 10.12 0.90
CA SER A 44 2.08 11.56 1.11
C SER A 44 1.02 12.18 2.02
N THR A 45 0.06 11.40 2.50
CA THR A 45 -1.01 11.86 3.40
C THR A 45 -0.44 12.26 4.76
N ASP A 46 -0.84 13.43 5.25
CA ASP A 46 -0.48 13.90 6.58
C ASP A 46 -1.16 13.01 7.64
N PRO A 47 -0.41 12.37 8.56
CA PRO A 47 -1.01 11.54 9.59
C PRO A 47 -1.83 12.33 10.62
N GLU A 48 -1.60 13.63 10.78
CA GLU A 48 -2.36 14.51 11.67
C GLU A 48 -3.62 15.10 11.00
N ASP A 49 -3.84 14.79 9.72
CA ASP A 49 -5.08 15.13 9.02
C ASP A 49 -6.21 14.18 9.45
N TYR A 50 -7.21 14.76 10.09
CA TYR A 50 -8.39 14.07 10.59
C TYR A 50 -9.56 14.05 9.59
N GLU A 51 -9.41 14.63 8.40
CA GLU A 51 -10.40 14.48 7.33
C GLU A 51 -10.36 13.05 6.76
N VAL A 52 -11.54 12.47 6.59
CA VAL A 52 -11.69 11.12 6.04
C VAL A 52 -11.35 11.17 4.56
N GLN A 53 -10.39 10.34 4.13
CA GLN A 53 -9.90 10.36 2.76
C GLN A 53 -9.52 8.97 2.27
N THR A 54 -9.62 8.78 0.95
CA THR A 54 -9.26 7.55 0.25
C THR A 54 -8.29 7.87 -0.86
N HIS A 55 -7.22 7.09 -0.98
CA HIS A 55 -6.21 7.26 -2.04
C HIS A 55 -5.82 5.91 -2.63
N ASP A 56 -5.69 5.89 -3.96
CA ASP A 56 -5.08 4.79 -4.67
C ASP A 56 -3.57 4.93 -4.66
N ILE A 57 -2.87 3.88 -4.22
CA ILE A 57 -1.43 3.77 -4.38
C ILE A 57 -1.17 2.76 -5.50
N SER A 58 -0.55 3.24 -6.58
CA SER A 58 -0.30 2.42 -7.78
C SER A 58 1.12 2.56 -8.31
N LEU A 59 1.57 1.55 -9.04
CA LEU A 59 2.89 1.47 -9.64
C LEU A 59 2.77 0.97 -11.09
N SER A 60 3.28 1.76 -12.03
CA SER A 60 3.45 1.33 -13.43
C SER A 60 4.61 0.34 -13.53
N LEU A 61 4.37 -0.78 -14.20
CA LEU A 61 5.36 -1.81 -14.47
C LEU A 61 6.05 -1.54 -15.80
N SER A 62 7.36 -1.76 -15.85
CA SER A 62 8.13 -1.62 -17.08
C SER A 62 7.97 -2.86 -17.97
N ASN A 63 8.30 -2.75 -19.26
CA ASN A 63 8.28 -3.90 -20.17
C ASN A 63 9.24 -5.03 -19.73
N SER A 64 10.35 -4.68 -19.06
CA SER A 64 11.25 -5.66 -18.43
C SER A 64 10.61 -6.39 -17.25
N ASP A 65 9.52 -5.86 -16.70
CA ASP A 65 8.82 -6.50 -15.59
C ASP A 65 7.76 -7.50 -16.03
N GLY A 66 7.18 -7.32 -17.21
CA GLY A 66 5.89 -7.90 -17.60
C GLY A 66 5.91 -9.28 -18.25
N SER A 67 7.04 -9.75 -18.80
CA SER A 67 7.04 -10.93 -19.68
C SER A 67 6.83 -12.29 -18.99
N ALA A 68 6.68 -12.35 -17.66
CA ALA A 68 6.44 -13.61 -16.94
C ALA A 68 5.71 -13.44 -15.58
N ILE A 69 4.92 -12.37 -15.38
CA ILE A 69 4.26 -12.16 -14.08
C ILE A 69 3.11 -13.16 -13.89
N ARG A 70 3.25 -14.03 -12.90
CA ARG A 70 2.20 -14.95 -12.46
C ARG A 70 1.62 -14.59 -11.10
N TYR A 71 2.48 -14.10 -10.20
CA TYR A 71 2.10 -13.73 -8.85
C TYR A 71 2.46 -12.27 -8.59
N ILE A 72 1.58 -11.59 -7.86
CA ILE A 72 1.80 -10.24 -7.36
C ILE A 72 1.71 -10.32 -5.84
N LYS A 73 2.62 -9.63 -5.16
CA LYS A 73 2.58 -9.43 -3.72
C LYS A 73 2.59 -7.93 -3.45
N VAL A 74 1.64 -7.50 -2.64
CA VAL A 74 1.51 -6.12 -2.14
C VAL A 74 1.85 -6.14 -0.66
N PHE A 75 2.85 -5.35 -0.26
CA PHE A 75 3.21 -5.18 1.14
C PHE A 75 2.92 -3.74 1.55
N ALA A 76 1.95 -3.56 2.45
CA ALA A 76 1.59 -2.26 3.00
C ALA A 76 2.15 -2.14 4.43
N LYS A 77 3.04 -1.17 4.66
CA LYS A 77 3.65 -0.98 5.98
C LYS A 77 2.68 -0.22 6.89
N ASN A 78 2.24 -0.88 7.96
CA ASN A 78 1.40 -0.28 9.00
C ASN A 78 2.04 0.97 9.62
N PHE A 79 1.20 1.93 9.99
CA PHE A 79 1.59 3.16 10.70
C PHE A 79 2.35 2.87 12.00
N GLY A 80 1.97 1.78 12.67
CA GLY A 80 2.55 1.25 13.90
C GLY A 80 1.85 1.80 15.13
N THR A 81 2.62 1.91 16.21
CA THR A 81 2.16 2.49 17.47
C THR A 81 1.77 3.95 17.28
N ILE A 82 0.60 4.30 17.79
CA ILE A 82 0.00 5.62 17.70
C ILE A 82 0.82 6.60 18.58
N PRO A 83 1.30 7.72 18.02
CA PRO A 83 2.15 8.70 18.70
C PRO A 83 1.38 9.59 19.68
N GLU A 84 2.12 10.30 20.54
CA GLU A 84 1.59 11.09 21.67
C GLU A 84 0.60 12.21 21.28
N TRP A 85 0.69 12.72 20.06
CA TRP A 85 -0.20 13.79 19.60
C TRP A 85 -1.64 13.32 19.34
N HIS A 86 -1.87 12.01 19.22
CA HIS A 86 -3.18 11.45 18.91
C HIS A 86 -3.90 10.96 20.19
N PRO A 87 -5.23 11.14 20.35
CA PRO A 87 -5.99 10.65 21.51
C PRO A 87 -5.86 9.14 21.79
N GLY A 88 -5.54 8.35 20.76
CA GLY A 88 -5.30 6.91 20.84
C GLY A 88 -3.85 6.51 21.16
N HIS A 89 -3.00 7.44 21.63
CA HIS A 89 -1.59 7.20 21.92
C HIS A 89 -1.33 5.88 22.68
N GLY A 90 -0.32 5.13 22.22
CA GLY A 90 0.06 3.83 22.77
C GLY A 90 -0.74 2.64 22.23
N GLY A 91 -1.81 2.89 21.48
CA GLY A 91 -2.49 1.87 20.67
C GLY A 91 -1.75 1.56 19.37
N GLU A 92 -2.26 0.58 18.60
CA GLU A 92 -1.74 0.23 17.28
C GLU A 92 -2.70 0.71 16.19
N GLY A 93 -2.17 1.36 15.15
CA GLY A 93 -2.96 1.80 14.01
C GLY A 93 -3.43 0.65 13.12
N PHE A 94 -4.58 0.83 12.49
CA PHE A 94 -5.11 -0.08 11.48
C PHE A 94 -4.76 0.39 10.07
N ILE A 95 -4.67 -0.58 9.15
CA ILE A 95 -4.74 -0.33 7.71
C ILE A 95 -6.04 -0.93 7.21
N PHE A 96 -6.79 -0.15 6.44
CA PHE A 96 -7.95 -0.62 5.71
C PHE A 96 -7.63 -0.55 4.21
N ILE A 97 -8.07 -1.58 3.49
CA ILE A 97 -7.89 -1.74 2.04
C ILE A 97 -9.24 -2.18 1.47
N ASP A 98 -9.60 -1.64 0.30
CA ASP A 98 -10.81 -2.03 -0.41
C ASP A 98 -10.52 -3.11 -1.46
N GLU A 99 -9.69 -2.80 -2.46
CA GLU A 99 -9.41 -3.64 -3.61
C GLU A 99 -7.93 -3.57 -4.01
N ILE A 100 -7.37 -4.74 -4.36
CA ILE A 100 -6.11 -4.83 -5.09
C ILE A 100 -6.46 -5.09 -6.55
N TRP A 101 -6.02 -4.21 -7.44
CA TRP A 101 -6.36 -4.26 -8.85
C TRP A 101 -5.12 -4.29 -9.74
N VAL A 102 -5.29 -4.86 -10.95
CA VAL A 102 -4.23 -5.04 -11.95
C VAL A 102 -4.77 -4.70 -13.33
N LYS A 103 -3.99 -4.00 -14.17
CA LYS A 103 -4.33 -3.62 -15.54
C LYS A 103 -3.25 -4.03 -16.53
#